data_AF-A0A9P9REE0-F1
#
_entry.id   AF-A0A9P9REE0-F1
#
_cell.length_a   1.000
_cell.length_b   1.000
_cell.length_c   1.000
_cell.angle_alpha   90.00
_cell.angle_beta   90.00
_cell.angle_gamma   90.00
#
_symmetry.space_group_name_H-M   'P 1'
#
loop_
_entity.id
_entity.type
_entity.pdbx_description
1 polymer ?
#
loop_
_entity_poly.entity_id
_entity_poly.type
_entity_poly.pdbx_seq_one_letter_code
_entity_poly.pdbx_strand_id
1 'polypeptide(L)'
;MSSHIALPGATVTVRPRYRFYRLNGGSKLRLARRGCLLLFTLLSVTLTLCYLMLNDSVWHPQSPIHFDSSLSPTSISAGHRNFVIVLPVDGPSHDLCKVISSIVALGYPAPVIVNWKKDFHTDAEGIGPSQLGKITGTLNYLEWATGPDAPDQDRLGDDDLVLMLDAHDIWMQLPPSVLLHRYFSSNQRANKRLFEEYGFEQGLMEQTIVISAQKGCVAPRDKISNLYCHDVPESTLPPDVFGFLTDYKIGRWKFMRPKYVNSGSFMGPAGDMRRYFKRVKDRMDRDLLEIDSNEDLAGDQGIFAEVFGEQELWRRHVHLDDFADDNAGRATAEWSRDEFEYHLGLDYTQELFYPTCYSEDGGYFVSVDNPVTLEKQSGEAGVSPPRIRGVPADIYEADNPLSKLVEASDKDLTWGEVPLYVDFWTTAIPVAIHHNAWRNGLKSRRSTWWDKTWFFPYLRNLLEVQMQHNSTTSLTTLDARNGSLEIKPYHGEGEFKTSLLFGKNKETKSWELRATDWDTVCSNSNTTAEAEAPWYDEVFRDGRGTI
;
A
#
# COMPACT_ATOMS: atom_id res chain seq x y z
N MET A 1 -9.57 55.86 -48.42
CA MET A 1 -10.53 56.97 -48.29
C MET A 1 -9.93 58.03 -47.39
N SER A 2 -9.50 59.14 -47.98
CA SER A 2 -9.19 60.39 -47.28
C SER A 2 -10.48 61.08 -46.83
N SER A 3 -10.47 61.71 -45.66
CA SER A 3 -11.07 63.03 -45.38
C SER A 3 -10.75 63.39 -43.92
N HIS A 4 -9.80 64.28 -43.60
CA HIS A 4 -9.71 65.74 -43.77
C HIS A 4 -10.41 66.59 -42.69
N ILE A 5 -9.59 67.48 -42.06
CA ILE A 5 -9.88 68.88 -41.63
C ILE A 5 -10.59 69.01 -40.27
N ALA A 6 -10.27 69.91 -39.31
CA ALA A 6 -9.29 71.00 -39.12
C ALA A 6 -9.16 71.37 -37.62
N LEU A 7 -8.06 72.04 -37.27
CA LEU A 7 -7.77 72.82 -36.04
C LEU A 7 -8.65 74.10 -36.00
N PRO A 8 -8.91 74.80 -34.84
CA PRO A 8 -7.85 75.52 -34.09
C PRO A 8 -8.10 75.77 -32.58
N GLY A 9 -7.10 76.35 -31.90
CA GLY A 9 -7.37 77.11 -30.67
C GLY A 9 -6.26 77.08 -29.62
N ALA A 10 -5.21 77.87 -29.83
CA ALA A 10 -4.26 78.24 -28.78
C ALA A 10 -4.95 79.10 -27.72
N THR A 11 -4.75 78.78 -26.44
CA THR A 11 -4.80 79.77 -25.36
C THR A 11 -3.67 79.51 -24.36
N VAL A 12 -2.66 80.37 -24.45
CA VAL A 12 -1.63 80.55 -23.44
C VAL A 12 -2.30 81.15 -22.21
N THR A 13 -2.37 80.38 -21.11
CA THR A 13 -2.66 80.93 -19.78
C THR A 13 -1.41 80.85 -18.93
N VAL A 14 -0.73 81.99 -18.83
CA VAL A 14 0.32 82.25 -17.84
C VAL A 14 -0.33 82.21 -16.45
N ARG A 15 -0.15 81.11 -15.72
CA ARG A 15 -0.47 81.06 -14.28
C ARG A 15 0.75 81.53 -13.47
N PRO A 16 0.55 82.35 -12.44
CA PRO A 16 1.66 82.93 -11.68
C PRO A 16 2.43 81.83 -10.93
N ARG A 17 3.76 81.89 -10.99
CA ARG A 17 4.65 81.12 -10.12
C ARG A 17 4.40 81.57 -8.67
N TYR A 18 3.49 80.90 -7.98
CA TYR A 18 3.51 80.88 -6.53
C TYR A 18 4.72 80.06 -6.10
N ARG A 19 5.75 80.76 -5.62
CA ARG A 19 6.92 80.20 -4.96
C ARG A 19 6.44 79.64 -3.62
N PHE A 20 5.89 78.43 -3.62
CA PHE A 20 5.72 77.67 -2.39
C PHE A 20 7.12 77.36 -1.86
N TYR A 21 7.46 77.97 -0.74
CA TYR A 21 8.51 77.49 0.13
C TYR A 21 8.26 76.00 0.37
N ARG A 22 9.07 75.12 -0.22
CA ARG A 22 9.16 73.72 0.18
C ARG A 22 9.66 73.72 1.62
N LEU A 23 8.73 73.65 2.57
CA LEU A 23 9.06 73.23 3.93
C LEU A 23 9.70 71.84 3.82
N ASN A 24 10.94 71.75 4.29
CA ASN A 24 11.73 70.53 4.41
C ASN A 24 11.17 69.61 5.53
N GLY A 25 9.85 69.40 5.56
CA GLY A 25 9.12 68.60 6.55
C GLY A 25 8.66 67.23 6.05
N GLY A 26 8.78 66.96 4.74
CA GLY A 26 8.28 65.73 4.12
C GLY A 26 9.16 64.49 4.28
N SER A 27 10.43 64.62 4.65
CA SER A 27 11.36 63.49 4.82
C SER A 27 11.12 62.76 6.15
N LYS A 28 10.94 63.51 7.25
CA LYS A 28 10.68 62.94 8.59
C LYS A 28 9.34 62.21 8.67
N LEU A 29 8.28 62.74 8.03
CA LEU A 29 6.96 62.10 8.01
C LEU A 29 6.93 60.82 7.17
N ARG A 30 7.68 60.78 6.05
CA ARG A 30 7.84 59.55 5.24
C ARG A 30 8.69 58.50 5.96
N LEU A 31 9.75 58.92 6.67
CA LEU A 31 10.59 58.05 7.47
C LEU A 31 9.80 57.46 8.65
N ALA A 32 9.00 58.28 9.34
CA ALA A 32 8.10 57.83 10.40
C ALA A 32 7.01 56.87 9.89
N ARG A 33 6.40 57.14 8.73
CA ARG A 33 5.43 56.21 8.10
C ARG A 33 6.07 54.87 7.72
N ARG A 34 7.29 54.88 7.16
CA ARG A 34 8.04 53.65 6.85
C ARG A 34 8.44 52.89 8.11
N GLY A 35 8.84 53.60 9.16
CA GLY A 35 9.14 53.02 10.48
C GLY A 35 7.92 52.39 11.14
N CYS A 36 6.77 53.07 11.11
CA CYS A 36 5.50 52.50 11.58
C CYS A 36 5.10 51.28 10.75
N LEU A 37 5.20 51.34 9.41
CA LEU A 37 4.88 50.20 8.56
C LEU A 37 5.76 48.99 8.89
N LEU A 38 7.07 49.21 9.07
CA LEU A 38 8.03 48.18 9.47
C LEU A 38 7.69 47.58 10.85
N LEU A 39 7.35 48.42 11.84
CA LEU A 39 6.93 47.97 13.16
C LEU A 39 5.62 47.18 13.12
N PHE A 40 4.64 47.61 12.33
CA PHE A 40 3.40 46.87 12.13
C PHE A 40 3.64 45.53 11.43
N THR A 41 4.51 45.48 10.41
CA THR A 41 4.88 44.23 9.76
C THR A 41 5.62 43.29 10.70
N LEU A 42 6.57 43.80 11.50
CA LEU A 42 7.27 43.00 12.49
C LEU A 42 6.30 42.46 13.53
N LEU A 43 5.44 43.32 14.09
CA LEU A 43 4.44 42.93 15.08
C LEU A 43 3.50 41.87 14.53
N SER A 44 2.99 42.05 13.29
CA SER A 44 2.13 41.08 12.60
C SER A 44 2.84 39.74 12.39
N VAL A 45 4.10 39.75 11.92
CA VAL A 45 4.91 38.54 11.77
C VAL A 45 5.13 37.85 13.12
N THR A 46 5.49 38.58 14.18
CA THR A 46 5.64 37.99 15.52
C THR A 46 4.34 37.45 16.07
N LEU A 47 3.21 38.14 15.91
CA LEU A 47 1.90 37.66 16.36
C LEU A 47 1.48 36.40 15.60
N THR A 48 1.76 36.35 14.29
CA THR A 48 1.51 35.17 13.46
C THR A 48 2.41 34.01 13.90
N LEU A 49 3.70 34.24 14.11
CA LEU A 49 4.63 33.22 14.61
C LEU A 49 4.25 32.74 16.02
N CYS A 50 3.86 33.64 16.92
CA CYS A 50 3.36 33.27 18.24
C CYS A 50 2.08 32.46 18.14
N TYR A 51 1.13 32.84 17.28
CA TYR A 51 -0.09 32.06 17.04
C TYR A 51 0.24 30.68 16.51
N LEU A 52 1.11 30.57 15.50
CA LEU A 52 1.55 29.29 14.96
C LEU A 52 2.20 28.44 16.06
N MET A 53 3.14 28.98 16.84
CA MET A 53 3.86 28.23 17.88
C MET A 53 2.99 27.82 19.08
N LEU A 54 1.99 28.62 19.46
CA LEU A 54 1.18 28.40 20.65
C LEU A 54 -0.11 27.64 20.37
N ASN A 55 -0.59 27.64 19.12
CA ASN A 55 -1.81 26.94 18.77
C ASN A 55 -1.53 25.49 18.40
N ASP A 56 -1.80 24.59 19.34
CA ASP A 56 -1.59 23.15 19.19
C ASP A 56 -2.31 22.57 17.95
N SER A 57 -3.49 23.12 17.63
CA SER A 57 -4.27 22.71 16.45
C SER A 57 -3.63 23.00 15.10
N VAL A 58 -2.56 23.78 15.06
CA VAL A 58 -1.76 23.99 13.84
C VAL A 58 -0.82 22.82 13.58
N TRP A 59 -0.35 22.14 14.63
CA TRP A 59 0.70 21.12 14.52
C TRP A 59 0.19 19.71 14.75
N HIS A 60 -0.92 19.58 15.48
CA HIS A 60 -1.50 18.29 15.84
C HIS A 60 -2.86 18.09 15.20
N PRO A 61 -3.13 16.89 14.66
CA PRO A 61 -4.42 16.55 14.11
C PRO A 61 -5.49 16.70 15.18
N GLN A 62 -6.57 17.37 14.81
CA GLN A 62 -7.75 17.56 15.63
C GLN A 62 -8.74 16.41 15.45
N SER A 63 -8.68 15.76 14.28
CA SER A 63 -9.46 14.56 14.02
C SER A 63 -8.81 13.32 14.63
N PRO A 64 -9.61 12.37 15.17
CA PRO A 64 -9.09 11.06 15.56
C PRO A 64 -8.39 10.40 14.36
N ILE A 65 -7.18 9.89 14.61
CA ILE A 65 -6.44 9.10 13.63
C ILE A 65 -6.84 7.63 13.73
N HIS A 66 -7.29 7.19 14.91
CA HIS A 66 -7.78 5.84 15.13
C HIS A 66 -9.07 5.61 14.34
N PHE A 67 -9.01 4.65 13.42
CA PHE A 67 -10.17 4.19 12.69
C PHE A 67 -10.92 3.16 13.52
N ASP A 68 -12.23 3.32 13.62
CA ASP A 68 -13.11 2.33 14.23
C ASP A 68 -13.01 1.03 13.43
N SER A 69 -12.47 0.00 14.07
CA SER A 69 -12.26 -1.32 13.49
C SER A 69 -13.49 -2.22 13.62
N SER A 70 -14.64 -1.70 14.09
CA SER A 70 -15.83 -2.53 14.25
C SER A 70 -16.35 -3.06 12.92
N LEU A 71 -16.24 -4.38 12.78
CA LEU A 71 -16.84 -5.13 11.67
C LEU A 71 -18.33 -5.29 11.90
N SER A 72 -19.13 -4.91 10.91
CA SER A 72 -20.55 -5.21 10.89
C SER A 72 -20.75 -6.60 10.27
N PRO A 73 -21.45 -7.53 10.93
CA PRO A 73 -21.78 -8.82 10.33
C PRO A 73 -22.55 -8.67 9.01
N THR A 74 -23.33 -7.59 8.84
CA THR A 74 -24.15 -7.37 7.64
C THR A 74 -23.34 -7.10 6.37
N SER A 75 -22.08 -6.68 6.47
CA SER A 75 -21.19 -6.44 5.33
C SER A 75 -20.38 -7.66 4.91
N ILE A 76 -20.53 -8.79 5.61
CA ILE A 76 -19.81 -10.03 5.32
C ILE A 76 -20.83 -11.10 4.91
N SER A 77 -20.54 -11.82 3.83
CA SER A 77 -21.33 -12.99 3.43
C SER A 77 -20.86 -14.23 4.18
N ALA A 78 -21.79 -14.95 4.81
CA ALA A 78 -21.50 -16.22 5.48
C ALA A 78 -21.04 -17.29 4.48
N GLY A 79 -20.28 -18.27 4.96
CA GLY A 79 -19.78 -19.37 4.14
C GLY A 79 -18.39 -19.83 4.53
N HIS A 80 -17.69 -20.44 3.57
CA HIS A 80 -16.32 -20.89 3.71
C HIS A 80 -15.48 -20.28 2.59
N ARG A 81 -14.27 -19.82 2.93
CA ARG A 81 -13.30 -19.31 1.94
C ARG A 81 -11.93 -19.89 2.21
N ASN A 82 -11.21 -20.23 1.17
CA ASN A 82 -9.78 -20.47 1.24
C ASN A 82 -9.03 -19.13 1.19
N PHE A 83 -7.86 -19.10 1.81
CA PHE A 83 -6.93 -17.98 1.74
C PHE A 83 -5.59 -18.46 1.19
N VAL A 84 -5.11 -17.82 0.13
CA VAL A 84 -3.82 -18.13 -0.52
C VAL A 84 -2.95 -16.89 -0.62
N ILE A 85 -1.65 -17.07 -0.44
CA ILE A 85 -0.64 -16.04 -0.69
C ILE A 85 0.08 -16.38 -2.00
N VAL A 86 0.25 -15.41 -2.88
CA VAL A 86 0.92 -15.56 -4.17
C VAL A 86 2.17 -14.66 -4.21
N LEU A 87 3.32 -15.25 -4.51
CA LEU A 87 4.63 -14.58 -4.59
C LEU A 87 5.18 -14.69 -6.02
N PRO A 88 5.20 -13.60 -6.82
CA PRO A 88 5.82 -13.59 -8.13
C PRO A 88 7.34 -13.43 -8.01
N VAL A 89 8.09 -14.49 -8.33
CA VAL A 89 9.56 -14.51 -8.30
C VAL A 89 10.13 -15.59 -9.22
N ASP A 90 11.28 -15.31 -9.83
CA ASP A 90 11.93 -16.20 -10.80
C ASP A 90 13.03 -17.09 -10.24
N GLY A 91 13.56 -16.77 -9.06
CA GLY A 91 14.64 -17.54 -8.48
C GLY A 91 14.75 -17.42 -6.96
N PRO A 92 15.58 -18.30 -6.37
CA PRO A 92 15.78 -18.30 -4.94
C PRO A 92 16.66 -17.12 -4.50
N SER A 93 16.45 -16.67 -3.26
CA SER A 93 17.27 -15.64 -2.63
C SER A 93 17.09 -15.63 -1.12
N HIS A 94 18.07 -15.08 -0.40
CA HIS A 94 17.95 -14.85 1.04
C HIS A 94 16.79 -13.90 1.36
N ASP A 95 16.51 -12.94 0.47
CA ASP A 95 15.39 -12.02 0.56
C ASP A 95 14.04 -12.77 0.46
N LEU A 96 13.88 -13.67 -0.54
CA LEU A 96 12.70 -14.55 -0.65
C LEU A 96 12.53 -15.41 0.60
N CYS A 97 13.63 -15.93 1.13
CA CYS A 97 13.63 -16.71 2.36
C CYS A 97 13.01 -15.92 3.52
N LYS A 98 13.44 -14.66 3.74
CA LYS A 98 12.88 -13.80 4.80
C LYS A 98 11.37 -13.58 4.63
N VAL A 99 10.89 -13.38 3.40
CA VAL A 99 9.45 -13.25 3.11
C VAL A 99 8.72 -14.53 3.55
N ILE A 100 9.13 -15.69 3.06
CA ILE A 100 8.50 -16.99 3.36
C ILE A 100 8.60 -17.31 4.85
N SER A 101 9.76 -17.08 5.48
CA SER A 101 9.94 -17.32 6.91
C SER A 101 9.04 -16.42 7.76
N SER A 102 8.84 -15.14 7.38
CA SER A 102 7.89 -14.26 8.10
C SER A 102 6.45 -14.75 7.97
N ILE A 103 6.04 -15.20 6.78
CA ILE A 103 4.72 -15.79 6.50
C ILE A 103 4.50 -17.02 7.39
N VAL A 104 5.40 -18.00 7.31
CA VAL A 104 5.27 -19.27 8.03
C VAL A 104 5.31 -19.06 9.55
N ALA A 105 6.23 -18.25 10.06
CA ALA A 105 6.37 -18.01 11.50
C ALA A 105 5.08 -17.45 12.13
N LEU A 106 4.35 -16.62 11.38
CA LEU A 106 3.08 -16.02 11.78
C LEU A 106 1.86 -16.96 11.65
N GLY A 107 2.03 -18.14 11.05
CA GLY A 107 0.97 -19.13 10.86
C GLY A 107 0.09 -18.90 9.63
N TYR A 108 0.59 -18.15 8.64
CA TYR A 108 -0.04 -18.10 7.32
C TYR A 108 0.15 -19.41 6.54
N PRO A 109 -0.70 -19.69 5.53
CA PRO A 109 -0.50 -20.83 4.64
C PRO A 109 0.81 -20.70 3.84
N ALA A 110 1.32 -21.85 3.41
CA ALA A 110 2.45 -21.92 2.50
C ALA A 110 2.15 -21.09 1.22
N PRO A 111 3.03 -20.14 0.84
CA PRO A 111 2.77 -19.30 -0.32
C PRO A 111 2.92 -20.09 -1.61
N VAL A 112 2.15 -19.71 -2.63
CA VAL A 112 2.31 -20.16 -4.01
C VAL A 112 3.28 -19.23 -4.73
N ILE A 113 4.40 -19.78 -5.18
CA ILE A 113 5.39 -19.07 -5.98
C ILE A 113 5.04 -19.22 -7.46
N VAL A 114 4.94 -18.10 -8.17
CA VAL A 114 4.72 -18.06 -9.62
C VAL A 114 5.96 -17.53 -10.33
N ASN A 115 6.17 -17.92 -11.58
CA ASN A 115 7.32 -17.58 -12.44
C ASN A 115 8.66 -18.25 -12.12
N TRP A 116 8.65 -19.28 -11.27
CA TRP A 116 9.87 -19.99 -10.90
C TRP A 116 10.69 -20.48 -12.10
N LYS A 117 11.97 -20.09 -12.15
CA LYS A 117 12.97 -20.45 -13.18
C LYS A 117 12.55 -20.11 -14.62
N LYS A 118 11.66 -19.15 -14.81
CA LYS A 118 11.30 -18.67 -16.14
C LYS A 118 12.33 -17.67 -16.65
N ASP A 119 12.65 -17.75 -17.94
CA ASP A 119 13.57 -16.82 -18.60
C ASP A 119 12.80 -15.64 -19.18
N PHE A 120 12.91 -14.47 -18.55
CA PHE A 120 12.29 -13.23 -19.02
C PHE A 120 13.06 -12.55 -20.16
N HIS A 121 14.19 -13.10 -20.60
CA HIS A 121 14.99 -12.56 -21.72
C HIS A 121 14.56 -13.12 -23.08
N THR A 122 13.61 -14.06 -23.12
CA THR A 122 13.10 -14.63 -24.38
C THR A 122 11.58 -14.51 -24.47
N ASP A 123 11.09 -13.98 -25.59
CA ASP A 123 9.64 -13.89 -25.90
C ASP A 123 8.97 -15.26 -26.08
N ALA A 124 9.76 -16.35 -26.02
CA ALA A 124 9.32 -17.72 -26.31
C ALA A 124 8.22 -18.23 -25.36
N GLU A 125 8.09 -17.65 -24.15
CA GLU A 125 7.04 -17.99 -23.18
C GLU A 125 5.97 -16.89 -22.99
N GLY A 126 6.05 -15.77 -23.73
CA GLY A 126 5.04 -14.71 -23.74
C GLY A 126 4.94 -13.87 -22.46
N ILE A 127 6.03 -13.73 -21.71
CA ILE A 127 6.02 -13.15 -20.35
C ILE A 127 6.44 -11.67 -20.33
N GLY A 128 7.08 -11.18 -21.39
CA GLY A 128 7.60 -9.82 -21.47
C GLY A 128 8.76 -9.57 -20.49
N PRO A 129 9.27 -8.32 -20.39
CA PRO A 129 10.32 -7.93 -19.44
C PRO A 129 10.05 -8.42 -18.01
N SER A 130 11.10 -8.74 -17.25
CA SER A 130 10.98 -9.34 -15.90
C SER A 130 10.08 -8.57 -14.91
N GLN A 131 10.03 -7.23 -15.01
CA GLN A 131 9.16 -6.38 -14.20
C GLN A 131 7.67 -6.62 -14.47
N LEU A 132 7.32 -7.00 -15.71
CA LEU A 132 5.95 -7.30 -16.13
C LEU A 132 5.56 -8.76 -15.85
N GLY A 133 6.57 -9.61 -15.56
CA GLY A 133 6.38 -11.01 -15.22
C GLY A 133 5.38 -11.23 -14.09
N LYS A 134 5.30 -10.30 -13.12
CA LYS A 134 4.35 -10.41 -12.00
C LYS A 134 2.88 -10.37 -12.43
N ILE A 135 2.56 -9.60 -13.47
CA ILE A 135 1.19 -9.53 -14.03
C ILE A 135 0.86 -10.89 -14.66
N THR A 136 1.70 -11.33 -15.60
CA THR A 136 1.48 -12.57 -16.35
C THR A 136 1.51 -13.81 -15.47
N GLY A 137 2.46 -13.91 -14.53
CA GLY A 137 2.60 -15.05 -13.64
C GLY A 137 1.42 -15.21 -12.70
N THR A 138 1.00 -14.12 -12.07
CA THR A 138 -0.15 -14.10 -11.17
C THR A 138 -1.44 -14.39 -11.93
N LEU A 139 -1.64 -13.79 -13.11
CA LEU A 139 -2.82 -14.06 -13.93
C LEU A 139 -2.92 -15.52 -14.35
N ASN A 140 -1.81 -16.13 -14.83
CA ASN A 140 -1.80 -17.56 -15.20
C ASN A 140 -2.22 -18.46 -14.02
N TYR A 141 -1.76 -18.15 -12.81
CA TYR A 141 -2.17 -18.89 -11.62
C TYR A 141 -3.65 -18.69 -11.32
N LEU A 142 -4.14 -17.45 -11.34
CA LEU A 142 -5.55 -17.15 -11.07
C LEU A 142 -6.48 -17.82 -12.09
N GLU A 143 -6.16 -17.76 -13.39
CA GLU A 143 -6.94 -18.42 -14.45
C GLU A 143 -6.96 -19.93 -14.29
N TRP A 144 -5.82 -20.55 -13.94
CA TRP A 144 -5.76 -21.98 -13.69
C TRP A 144 -6.53 -22.37 -12.42
N ALA A 145 -6.23 -21.73 -11.29
CA ALA A 145 -6.76 -22.09 -9.97
C ALA A 145 -8.27 -21.88 -9.88
N THR A 146 -8.82 -20.90 -10.59
CA THR A 146 -10.28 -20.68 -10.65
C THR A 146 -10.95 -21.39 -11.83
N GLY A 147 -10.16 -22.05 -12.68
CA GLY A 147 -10.61 -22.73 -13.89
C GLY A 147 -10.97 -24.21 -13.67
N PRO A 148 -11.58 -24.84 -14.68
CA PRO A 148 -11.92 -26.26 -14.65
C PRO A 148 -10.69 -27.18 -14.71
N ASP A 149 -9.54 -26.67 -15.17
CA ASP A 149 -8.30 -27.43 -15.33
C ASP A 149 -7.54 -27.66 -14.02
N ALA A 150 -7.82 -26.87 -12.98
CA ALA A 150 -7.29 -27.13 -11.65
C ALA A 150 -7.95 -28.38 -11.03
N PRO A 151 -7.16 -29.31 -10.47
CA PRO A 151 -7.69 -30.38 -9.62
C PRO A 151 -8.55 -29.83 -8.48
N ASP A 152 -9.51 -30.62 -7.98
CA ASP A 152 -10.46 -30.15 -6.95
C ASP A 152 -9.76 -29.62 -5.68
N GLN A 153 -8.65 -30.24 -5.25
CA GLN A 153 -7.90 -29.79 -4.08
C GLN A 153 -7.13 -28.47 -4.31
N ASP A 154 -6.88 -28.12 -5.58
CA ASP A 154 -6.15 -26.92 -5.97
C ASP A 154 -7.10 -25.80 -6.46
N ARG A 155 -8.40 -26.10 -6.60
CA ARG A 155 -9.36 -25.15 -7.16
C ARG A 155 -9.75 -24.10 -6.12
N LEU A 156 -9.71 -22.85 -6.53
CA LEU A 156 -10.24 -21.71 -5.80
C LEU A 156 -11.65 -21.37 -6.28
N GLY A 157 -12.56 -21.10 -5.35
CA GLY A 157 -13.81 -20.42 -5.66
C GLY A 157 -13.56 -18.93 -5.97
N ASP A 158 -14.47 -18.30 -6.71
CA ASP A 158 -14.32 -16.87 -7.04
C ASP A 158 -14.30 -15.96 -5.79
N ASP A 159 -14.94 -16.39 -4.69
CA ASP A 159 -14.96 -15.69 -3.39
C ASP A 159 -13.76 -16.02 -2.48
N ASP A 160 -12.93 -17.00 -2.84
CA ASP A 160 -11.70 -17.32 -2.09
C ASP A 160 -10.74 -16.15 -2.13
N LEU A 161 -10.00 -15.94 -1.04
CA LEU A 161 -9.18 -14.74 -0.87
C LEU A 161 -7.76 -14.98 -1.35
N VAL A 162 -7.26 -14.05 -2.15
CA VAL A 162 -5.88 -14.03 -2.66
C VAL A 162 -5.17 -12.82 -2.10
N LEU A 163 -4.00 -13.04 -1.51
CA LEU A 163 -3.03 -12.01 -1.17
C LEU A 163 -1.81 -12.13 -2.10
N MET A 164 -1.60 -11.18 -2.99
CA MET A 164 -0.38 -11.10 -3.79
C MET A 164 0.61 -10.12 -3.13
N LEU A 165 1.85 -10.55 -2.94
CA LEU A 165 2.93 -9.74 -2.35
C LEU A 165 4.19 -9.78 -3.22
N ASP A 166 4.93 -8.66 -3.30
CA ASP A 166 6.31 -8.68 -3.78
C ASP A 166 7.16 -9.62 -2.93
N ALA A 167 8.02 -10.38 -3.60
CA ALA A 167 8.65 -11.58 -3.05
C ALA A 167 10.08 -11.37 -2.52
N HIS A 168 10.56 -10.13 -2.43
CA HIS A 168 11.93 -9.82 -2.00
C HIS A 168 12.04 -8.85 -0.84
N ASP A 169 11.03 -8.03 -0.60
CA ASP A 169 11.14 -6.90 0.32
C ASP A 169 9.87 -6.64 1.12
N ILE A 170 9.02 -7.65 1.28
CA ILE A 170 7.84 -7.59 2.15
C ILE A 170 7.99 -8.52 3.34
N TRP A 171 7.95 -7.96 4.55
CA TRP A 171 7.94 -8.76 5.78
C TRP A 171 6.56 -8.68 6.42
N MET A 172 6.00 -9.85 6.70
CA MET A 172 4.79 -9.96 7.48
C MET A 172 5.14 -9.69 8.95
N GLN A 173 4.30 -8.92 9.64
CA GLN A 173 4.48 -8.54 11.04
C GLN A 173 3.38 -9.08 11.95
N LEU A 174 2.14 -9.12 11.47
CA LEU A 174 0.96 -9.47 12.28
C LEU A 174 0.30 -10.77 11.79
N PRO A 175 -0.44 -11.50 12.65
CA PRO A 175 -1.05 -12.78 12.29
C PRO A 175 -2.17 -12.68 11.23
N PRO A 176 -2.56 -13.83 10.61
CA PRO A 176 -3.63 -13.89 9.62
C PRO A 176 -4.98 -13.31 10.09
N SER A 177 -5.34 -13.50 11.36
CA SER A 177 -6.59 -12.98 11.92
C SER A 177 -6.67 -11.45 11.84
N VAL A 178 -5.56 -10.75 12.10
CA VAL A 178 -5.46 -9.28 12.00
C VAL A 178 -5.58 -8.83 10.54
N LEU A 179 -4.88 -9.50 9.62
CA LEU A 179 -4.97 -9.23 8.18
C LEU A 179 -6.42 -9.32 7.70
N LEU A 180 -7.08 -10.44 8.01
CA LEU A 180 -8.42 -10.73 7.53
C LEU A 180 -9.42 -9.75 8.15
N HIS A 181 -9.32 -9.47 9.44
CA HIS A 181 -10.16 -8.46 10.10
C HIS A 181 -10.05 -7.09 9.43
N ARG A 182 -8.82 -6.60 9.18
CA ARG A 182 -8.57 -5.30 8.54
C ARG A 182 -8.98 -5.25 7.08
N TYR A 183 -8.83 -6.35 6.35
CA TYR A 183 -9.31 -6.42 4.97
C TYR A 183 -10.82 -6.20 4.88
N PHE A 184 -11.60 -6.92 5.70
CA PHE A 184 -13.06 -6.74 5.71
C PHE A 184 -13.47 -5.37 6.24
N SER A 185 -12.78 -4.82 7.24
CA SER A 185 -13.13 -3.51 7.82
C SER A 185 -12.78 -2.36 6.87
N SER A 186 -11.67 -2.46 6.15
CA SER A 186 -11.29 -1.54 5.08
C SER A 186 -12.34 -1.52 3.96
N ASN A 187 -12.74 -2.70 3.46
CA ASN A 187 -13.78 -2.79 2.42
C ASN A 187 -15.15 -2.28 2.93
N GLN A 188 -15.53 -2.58 4.18
CA GLN A 188 -16.75 -2.02 4.77
C GLN A 188 -16.74 -0.49 4.81
N ARG A 189 -15.63 0.12 5.25
CA ARG A 189 -15.47 1.58 5.28
C ARG A 189 -15.48 2.18 3.88
N ALA A 190 -14.81 1.54 2.93
CA ALA A 190 -14.77 1.99 1.54
C ALA A 190 -16.15 1.93 0.89
N ASN A 191 -16.88 0.83 1.03
CA ASN A 191 -18.22 0.65 0.46
C ASN A 191 -19.24 1.59 1.08
N LYS A 192 -19.15 1.84 2.38
CA LYS A 192 -19.95 2.89 3.03
C LYS A 192 -19.70 4.26 2.39
N ARG A 193 -18.43 4.63 2.18
CA ARG A 193 -18.06 5.90 1.55
C ARG A 193 -18.55 5.98 0.09
N LEU A 194 -18.36 4.93 -0.69
CA LEU A 194 -18.83 4.88 -2.09
C LEU A 194 -20.35 5.05 -2.16
N PHE A 195 -21.09 4.39 -1.28
CA PHE A 195 -22.54 4.58 -1.16
C PHE A 195 -22.91 6.01 -0.75
N GLU A 196 -22.21 6.60 0.22
CA GLU A 196 -22.45 8.00 0.63
C GLU A 196 -22.15 9.02 -0.46
N GLU A 197 -21.13 8.77 -1.30
CA GLU A 197 -20.68 9.68 -2.35
C GLU A 197 -21.51 9.56 -3.64
N TYR A 198 -21.85 8.34 -4.04
CA TYR A 198 -22.47 8.06 -5.34
C TYR A 198 -23.88 7.44 -5.27
N GLY A 199 -24.27 6.89 -4.11
CA GLY A 199 -25.59 6.28 -3.88
C GLY A 199 -25.82 4.91 -4.54
N PHE A 200 -24.77 4.28 -5.10
CA PHE A 200 -24.86 2.96 -5.74
C PHE A 200 -24.99 1.82 -4.74
N GLU A 201 -25.93 0.91 -5.02
CA GLU A 201 -26.02 -0.37 -4.30
C GLU A 201 -24.83 -1.28 -4.61
N GLN A 202 -24.64 -2.27 -3.74
CA GLN A 202 -23.58 -3.27 -3.88
C GLN A 202 -23.67 -4.00 -5.23
N GLY A 203 -22.52 -4.20 -5.89
CA GLY A 203 -22.41 -4.82 -7.21
C GLY A 203 -22.52 -3.85 -8.41
N LEU A 204 -22.97 -2.61 -8.21
CA LEU A 204 -22.85 -1.56 -9.24
C LEU A 204 -21.54 -0.79 -9.11
N MET A 205 -21.14 -0.47 -7.89
CA MET A 205 -19.90 0.19 -7.54
C MET A 205 -19.52 -0.20 -6.12
N GLU A 206 -18.40 -0.90 -5.95
CA GLU A 206 -17.91 -1.34 -4.65
C GLU A 206 -16.38 -1.49 -4.65
N GLN A 207 -15.80 -1.72 -3.48
CA GLN A 207 -14.42 -2.09 -3.26
C GLN A 207 -14.40 -3.50 -2.67
N THR A 208 -13.73 -4.40 -3.37
CA THR A 208 -13.41 -5.76 -2.91
C THR A 208 -11.91 -5.99 -2.93
N ILE A 209 -11.17 -5.31 -3.83
CA ILE A 209 -9.72 -5.37 -3.92
C ILE A 209 -9.11 -4.18 -3.17
N VAL A 210 -8.21 -4.49 -2.23
CA VAL A 210 -7.39 -3.51 -1.52
C VAL A 210 -5.96 -3.57 -2.05
N ILE A 211 -5.49 -2.44 -2.58
CA ILE A 211 -4.13 -2.26 -3.11
C ILE A 211 -3.31 -1.40 -2.16
N SER A 212 -2.03 -1.73 -1.96
CA SER A 212 -1.16 -0.88 -1.14
C SER A 212 -1.04 0.55 -1.70
N ALA A 213 -0.98 1.55 -0.82
CA ALA A 213 -0.91 2.95 -1.20
C ALA A 213 0.46 3.57 -0.86
N GLN A 214 0.94 4.45 -1.73
CA GLN A 214 2.14 5.28 -1.53
C GLN A 214 1.83 6.78 -1.69
N LYS A 215 2.77 7.61 -1.21
CA LYS A 215 2.64 9.07 -1.14
C LYS A 215 3.00 9.80 -2.44
N GLY A 216 3.89 9.22 -3.25
CA GLY A 216 4.38 9.84 -4.48
C GLY A 216 3.74 9.24 -5.73
N CYS A 217 3.37 10.11 -6.67
CA CYS A 217 3.07 9.74 -8.05
C CYS A 217 4.17 10.32 -8.92
N VAL A 218 4.95 9.44 -9.55
CA VAL A 218 5.94 9.86 -10.54
C VAL A 218 5.46 9.35 -11.87
N ALA A 219 4.82 10.23 -12.65
CA ALA A 219 4.47 9.92 -14.02
C ALA A 219 5.75 9.53 -14.78
N PRO A 220 5.70 8.46 -15.58
CA PRO A 220 6.83 8.02 -16.38
C PRO A 220 7.10 9.03 -17.50
N ARG A 221 8.23 8.87 -18.19
CA ARG A 221 8.67 9.77 -19.26
C ARG A 221 8.36 9.26 -20.66
N ASP A 222 7.46 8.29 -20.79
CA ASP A 222 6.94 7.80 -22.06
C ASP A 222 5.68 8.58 -22.48
N LYS A 223 5.20 8.35 -23.71
CA LYS A 223 4.04 9.06 -24.27
C LYS A 223 2.72 8.33 -24.08
N ILE A 224 2.74 7.06 -23.68
CA ILE A 224 1.59 6.16 -23.73
C ILE A 224 0.94 6.00 -22.35
N SER A 225 1.72 6.06 -21.28
CA SER A 225 1.27 5.79 -19.92
C SER A 225 0.65 7.01 -19.27
N ASN A 226 -0.53 6.84 -18.67
CA ASN A 226 -1.17 7.88 -17.87
C ASN A 226 -1.58 7.35 -16.49
N LEU A 227 -0.82 7.72 -15.46
CA LEU A 227 -1.08 7.28 -14.09
C LEU A 227 -2.24 8.04 -13.41
N TYR A 228 -2.85 9.02 -14.09
CA TYR A 228 -3.97 9.80 -13.56
C TYR A 228 -3.68 10.44 -12.18
N CYS A 229 -2.44 10.89 -11.97
CA CYS A 229 -1.97 11.41 -10.67
C CYS A 229 -2.81 12.58 -10.09
N HIS A 230 -3.60 13.25 -10.94
CA HIS A 230 -4.49 14.35 -10.58
C HIS A 230 -5.97 13.95 -10.49
N ASP A 231 -6.32 12.75 -10.98
CA ASP A 231 -7.69 12.29 -11.12
C ASP A 231 -8.05 11.17 -10.14
N VAL A 232 -7.09 10.64 -9.38
CA VAL A 232 -7.37 9.70 -8.27
C VAL A 232 -8.04 10.40 -7.07
N PRO A 233 -8.82 9.68 -6.24
CA PRO A 233 -9.44 10.24 -5.03
C PRO A 233 -8.44 10.76 -4.02
N GLU A 234 -8.90 11.68 -3.15
CA GLU A 234 -8.12 12.11 -2.00
C GLU A 234 -8.03 10.99 -0.94
N SER A 235 -6.93 11.03 -0.17
CA SER A 235 -6.71 10.09 0.92
C SER A 235 -7.77 10.19 2.01
N THR A 236 -8.17 9.05 2.58
CA THR A 236 -9.09 8.97 3.73
C THR A 236 -8.43 9.32 5.06
N LEU A 237 -7.10 9.43 5.11
CA LEU A 237 -6.41 9.91 6.29
C LEU A 237 -6.87 11.34 6.64
N PRO A 238 -6.87 11.72 7.93
CA PRO A 238 -7.26 13.06 8.35
C PRO A 238 -6.54 14.16 7.55
N PRO A 239 -7.22 15.23 7.13
CA PRO A 239 -6.64 16.30 6.32
C PRO A 239 -5.56 17.11 7.05
N ASP A 240 -5.38 16.84 8.34
CA ASP A 240 -4.41 17.45 9.24
C ASP A 240 -3.46 16.40 9.87
N VAL A 241 -3.36 15.18 9.31
CA VAL A 241 -2.55 14.10 9.89
C VAL A 241 -1.07 14.48 10.05
N PHE A 242 -0.51 15.33 9.19
CA PHE A 242 0.84 15.89 9.31
C PHE A 242 0.84 17.33 9.85
N GLY A 243 -0.23 17.76 10.52
CA GLY A 243 -0.46 19.13 10.95
C GLY A 243 -0.53 20.10 9.77
N PHE A 244 -0.03 21.31 9.96
CA PHE A 244 0.07 22.35 8.93
C PHE A 244 0.83 21.92 7.66
N LEU A 245 1.68 20.88 7.74
CA LEU A 245 2.46 20.39 6.61
C LEU A 245 1.70 19.39 5.74
N THR A 246 0.49 18.99 6.13
CA THR A 246 -0.29 17.99 5.39
C THR A 246 -0.51 18.43 3.94
N ASP A 247 -0.12 17.55 3.02
CA ASP A 247 -0.19 17.74 1.57
C ASP A 247 0.59 18.94 1.01
N TYR A 248 1.51 19.51 1.81
CA TYR A 248 2.50 20.47 1.34
C TYR A 248 3.74 19.75 0.78
N LYS A 249 4.22 20.21 -0.37
CA LYS A 249 5.42 19.68 -1.06
C LYS A 249 6.75 20.00 -0.33
N ILE A 250 6.69 20.48 0.91
CA ILE A 250 7.87 20.70 1.76
C ILE A 250 8.38 19.31 2.18
N GLY A 251 9.67 19.03 1.98
CA GLY A 251 10.20 17.67 2.18
C GLY A 251 9.77 16.68 1.09
N ARG A 252 9.40 17.18 -0.11
CA ARG A 252 8.93 16.42 -1.29
C ARG A 252 7.62 15.67 -1.03
N TRP A 253 7.71 14.48 -0.43
CA TRP A 253 6.60 13.55 -0.24
C TRP A 253 6.37 13.17 1.22
N LYS A 254 7.25 13.58 2.15
CA LYS A 254 7.21 13.17 3.56
C LYS A 254 5.83 13.39 4.20
N PHE A 255 5.25 14.57 3.99
CA PHE A 255 3.99 15.02 4.59
C PHE A 255 2.78 14.93 3.65
N MET A 256 2.91 14.16 2.56
CA MET A 256 1.80 13.88 1.66
C MET A 256 1.02 12.69 2.20
N ARG A 257 -0.31 12.74 2.15
CA ARG A 257 -1.13 11.57 2.44
C ARG A 257 -1.03 10.57 1.28
N PRO A 258 -0.85 9.26 1.53
CA PRO A 258 -0.83 8.24 0.50
C PRO A 258 -2.17 8.20 -0.23
N LYS A 259 -2.11 8.20 -1.58
CA LYS A 259 -3.27 8.10 -2.47
C LYS A 259 -2.95 7.55 -3.86
N TYR A 260 -1.74 7.02 -4.04
CA TYR A 260 -1.28 6.46 -5.31
C TYR A 260 -1.03 4.97 -5.15
N VAL A 261 -1.26 4.21 -6.21
CA VAL A 261 -0.99 2.77 -6.23
C VAL A 261 0.50 2.52 -5.95
N ASN A 262 0.75 1.61 -5.00
CA ASN A 262 1.98 0.86 -4.92
C ASN A 262 1.65 -0.58 -5.32
N SER A 263 2.42 -1.14 -6.25
CA SER A 263 2.11 -2.44 -6.86
C SER A 263 2.75 -3.62 -6.13
N GLY A 264 3.16 -3.44 -4.87
CA GLY A 264 3.79 -4.51 -4.10
C GLY A 264 2.81 -5.38 -3.31
N SER A 265 1.56 -4.95 -3.11
CA SER A 265 0.59 -5.74 -2.38
C SER A 265 -0.84 -5.52 -2.87
N PHE A 266 -1.55 -6.62 -3.06
CA PHE A 266 -2.95 -6.66 -3.48
C PHE A 266 -3.67 -7.75 -2.71
N MET A 267 -4.88 -7.47 -2.23
CA MET A 267 -5.71 -8.47 -1.58
C MET A 267 -7.15 -8.35 -2.05
N GLY A 268 -7.77 -9.48 -2.42
CA GLY A 268 -9.16 -9.50 -2.88
C GLY A 268 -9.66 -10.90 -3.19
N PRO A 269 -10.94 -11.05 -3.58
CA PRO A 269 -11.49 -12.32 -4.05
C PRO A 269 -10.79 -12.79 -5.34
N ALA A 270 -10.61 -14.10 -5.50
CA ALA A 270 -9.89 -14.68 -6.64
C ALA A 270 -10.55 -14.32 -7.99
N GLY A 271 -11.88 -14.25 -8.04
CA GLY A 271 -12.63 -13.87 -9.24
C GLY A 271 -12.39 -12.42 -9.66
N ASP A 272 -12.41 -11.49 -8.70
CA ASP A 272 -12.17 -10.07 -8.93
C ASP A 272 -10.69 -9.81 -9.26
N MET A 273 -9.78 -10.44 -8.52
CA MET A 273 -8.35 -10.39 -8.79
C MET A 273 -8.04 -10.90 -10.21
N ARG A 274 -8.64 -12.01 -10.65
CA ARG A 274 -8.49 -12.54 -12.02
C ARG A 274 -8.96 -11.52 -13.06
N ARG A 275 -10.15 -10.92 -12.88
CA ARG A 275 -10.70 -9.89 -13.78
C ARG A 275 -9.76 -8.68 -13.88
N TYR A 276 -9.30 -8.17 -12.75
CA TYR A 276 -8.40 -7.03 -12.70
C TYR A 276 -7.06 -7.31 -13.38
N PHE A 277 -6.41 -8.42 -13.02
CA PHE A 277 -5.12 -8.80 -13.61
C PHE A 277 -5.23 -9.05 -15.12
N LYS A 278 -6.38 -9.57 -15.58
CA LYS A 278 -6.66 -9.71 -17.01
C LYS A 278 -6.74 -8.34 -17.69
N ARG A 279 -7.48 -7.37 -17.15
CA ARG A 279 -7.54 -6.01 -17.72
C ARG A 279 -6.18 -5.31 -17.73
N VAL A 280 -5.37 -5.51 -16.69
CA VAL A 280 -4.00 -5.00 -16.60
C VAL A 280 -3.11 -5.65 -17.67
N LYS A 281 -3.23 -6.97 -17.87
CA LYS A 281 -2.51 -7.69 -18.92
C LYS A 281 -2.92 -7.21 -20.32
N ASP A 282 -4.20 -7.00 -20.56
CA ASP A 282 -4.71 -6.49 -21.83
C ASP A 282 -4.19 -5.07 -22.12
N ARG A 283 -4.10 -4.20 -21.10
CA ARG A 283 -3.45 -2.87 -21.20
C ARG A 283 -1.97 -3.02 -21.54
N MET A 284 -1.25 -3.81 -20.75
CA MET A 284 0.18 -4.08 -20.94
C MET A 284 0.49 -4.57 -22.35
N ASP A 285 -0.29 -5.51 -22.89
CA ASP A 285 -0.09 -6.04 -24.23
C ASP A 285 -0.32 -5.00 -25.31
N ARG A 286 -1.28 -4.09 -25.14
CA ARG A 286 -1.48 -2.96 -26.05
C ARG A 286 -0.31 -1.98 -25.99
N ASP A 287 0.10 -1.60 -24.79
CA ASP A 287 1.17 -0.63 -24.60
C ASP A 287 2.51 -1.16 -25.16
N LEU A 288 2.77 -2.46 -25.02
CA LEU A 288 3.93 -3.14 -25.63
C LEU A 288 3.92 -3.14 -27.17
N LEU A 289 2.75 -3.07 -27.81
CA LEU A 289 2.64 -2.94 -29.27
C LEU A 289 2.88 -1.50 -29.75
N GLU A 290 2.64 -0.51 -28.89
CA GLU A 290 2.73 0.91 -29.22
C GLU A 290 4.07 1.54 -28.84
N ILE A 291 4.82 0.91 -27.92
CA ILE A 291 6.08 1.46 -27.44
C ILE A 291 7.19 1.40 -28.49
N ASP A 292 7.84 2.54 -28.73
CA ASP A 292 9.04 2.60 -29.57
C ASP A 292 10.23 1.96 -28.84
N SER A 293 11.17 1.37 -29.59
CA SER A 293 12.37 0.71 -29.05
C SER A 293 13.29 1.55 -28.12
N ASN A 294 13.05 2.85 -27.99
CA ASN A 294 13.80 3.78 -27.12
C ASN A 294 12.96 4.33 -25.94
N GLU A 295 11.73 3.87 -25.77
CA GLU A 295 10.86 4.24 -24.65
C GLU A 295 10.77 3.06 -23.68
N ASP A 296 10.78 3.34 -22.38
CA ASP A 296 10.56 2.35 -21.32
C ASP A 296 9.14 2.54 -20.78
N LEU A 297 8.36 1.46 -20.66
CA LEU A 297 7.06 1.49 -20.00
C LEU A 297 7.20 2.02 -18.57
N ALA A 298 6.08 2.49 -18.01
CA ALA A 298 5.95 2.94 -16.63
C ALA A 298 6.27 1.89 -15.53
N GLY A 299 6.77 0.72 -15.92
CA GLY A 299 6.82 -0.48 -15.11
C GLY A 299 5.41 -1.03 -14.84
N ASP A 300 5.38 -2.14 -14.11
CA ASP A 300 4.16 -2.75 -13.60
C ASP A 300 3.26 -1.77 -12.82
N GLN A 301 3.83 -0.94 -11.94
CA GLN A 301 3.11 0.00 -11.09
C GLN A 301 2.33 1.03 -11.90
N GLY A 302 2.90 1.50 -13.01
CA GLY A 302 2.21 2.48 -13.86
C GLY A 302 0.99 1.90 -14.56
N ILE A 303 1.08 0.65 -15.04
CA ILE A 303 -0.04 -0.04 -15.70
C ILE A 303 -1.17 -0.31 -14.69
N PHE A 304 -0.84 -0.80 -13.49
CA PHE A 304 -1.83 -0.97 -12.42
C PHE A 304 -2.49 0.37 -12.02
N ALA A 305 -1.69 1.43 -11.92
CA ALA A 305 -2.16 2.77 -11.57
C ALA A 305 -3.04 3.39 -12.67
N GLU A 306 -2.75 3.13 -13.94
CA GLU A 306 -3.57 3.59 -15.06
C GLU A 306 -4.97 2.98 -15.00
N VAL A 307 -5.07 1.65 -14.87
CA VAL A 307 -6.38 0.97 -14.75
C VAL A 307 -7.16 1.45 -13.51
N PHE A 308 -6.47 1.69 -12.40
CA PHE A 308 -7.10 2.30 -11.22
C PHE A 308 -7.61 3.72 -11.50
N GLY A 309 -6.84 4.56 -12.17
CA GLY A 309 -7.25 5.90 -12.56
C GLY A 309 -8.44 5.92 -13.52
N GLU A 310 -8.48 5.01 -14.49
CA GLU A 310 -9.62 4.83 -15.41
C GLU A 310 -10.91 4.50 -14.66
N GLN A 311 -10.84 3.56 -13.70
CA GLN A 311 -11.99 3.24 -12.84
C GLN A 311 -12.47 4.48 -12.06
N GLU A 312 -11.56 5.19 -11.39
CA GLU A 312 -11.95 6.34 -10.56
C GLU A 312 -12.48 7.51 -11.39
N LEU A 313 -11.97 7.70 -12.61
CA LEU A 313 -12.55 8.61 -13.58
C LEU A 313 -13.96 8.19 -13.98
N TRP A 314 -14.18 6.90 -14.25
CA TRP A 314 -15.51 6.40 -14.56
C TRP A 314 -16.49 6.64 -13.39
N ARG A 315 -16.10 6.31 -12.16
CA ARG A 315 -16.91 6.53 -10.94
C ARG A 315 -17.37 7.99 -10.81
N ARG A 316 -16.51 8.95 -11.11
CA ARG A 316 -16.82 10.39 -11.04
C ARG A 316 -17.83 10.88 -12.09
N HIS A 317 -17.96 10.18 -13.21
CA HIS A 317 -18.80 10.61 -14.33
C HIS A 317 -20.13 9.87 -14.42
N VAL A 318 -20.23 8.69 -13.80
CA VAL A 318 -21.45 7.87 -13.86
C VAL A 318 -22.48 8.34 -12.84
N HIS A 319 -23.77 8.33 -13.22
CA HIS A 319 -24.88 8.70 -12.36
C HIS A 319 -25.85 7.53 -12.18
N LEU A 320 -26.52 7.45 -11.02
CA LEU A 320 -27.52 6.42 -10.75
C LEU A 320 -28.62 6.35 -11.80
N ASP A 321 -29.09 7.51 -12.26
CA ASP A 321 -30.14 7.63 -13.26
C ASP A 321 -29.73 6.96 -14.59
N ASP A 322 -28.43 6.81 -14.88
CA ASP A 322 -27.93 6.13 -16.08
C ASP A 322 -28.29 4.63 -16.09
N PHE A 323 -28.56 4.04 -14.92
CA PHE A 323 -28.91 2.63 -14.77
C PHE A 323 -30.41 2.37 -14.57
N ALA A 324 -31.25 3.42 -14.59
CA ALA A 324 -32.69 3.28 -14.43
C ALA A 324 -33.31 2.43 -15.56
N ASP A 325 -34.32 1.62 -15.24
CA ASP A 325 -34.97 0.69 -16.18
C ASP A 325 -35.52 1.40 -17.43
N ASP A 326 -35.95 2.65 -17.30
CA ASP A 326 -36.53 3.47 -18.35
C ASP A 326 -35.52 4.38 -19.07
N ASN A 327 -34.23 4.35 -18.68
CA ASN A 327 -33.19 5.14 -19.33
C ASN A 327 -32.72 4.47 -20.65
N ALA A 328 -32.85 5.20 -21.76
CA ALA A 328 -32.39 4.75 -23.08
C ALA A 328 -30.87 4.50 -23.17
N GLY A 329 -30.08 5.09 -22.27
CA GLY A 329 -28.63 4.93 -22.14
C GLY A 329 -28.19 3.76 -21.26
N ARG A 330 -29.11 3.02 -20.63
CA ARG A 330 -28.79 1.96 -19.66
C ARG A 330 -27.82 0.91 -20.18
N ALA A 331 -28.03 0.40 -21.40
CA ALA A 331 -27.13 -0.59 -21.98
C ALA A 331 -25.69 -0.08 -22.15
N THR A 332 -25.54 1.22 -22.44
CA THR A 332 -24.23 1.88 -22.50
C THR A 332 -23.62 2.03 -21.11
N ALA A 333 -24.42 2.36 -20.10
CA ALA A 333 -23.97 2.46 -18.71
C ALA A 333 -23.51 1.09 -18.17
N GLU A 334 -24.26 0.02 -18.45
CA GLU A 334 -23.90 -1.36 -18.09
C GLU A 334 -22.61 -1.81 -18.79
N TRP A 335 -22.48 -1.55 -20.10
CA TRP A 335 -21.24 -1.84 -20.83
C TRP A 335 -20.04 -1.07 -20.26
N SER A 336 -20.24 0.21 -19.96
CA SER A 336 -19.20 1.09 -19.39
C SER A 336 -18.78 0.62 -17.99
N ARG A 337 -19.73 0.20 -17.14
CA ARG A 337 -19.43 -0.45 -15.86
C ARG A 337 -18.54 -1.67 -16.05
N ASP A 338 -18.92 -2.57 -16.95
CA ASP A 338 -18.17 -3.82 -17.16
C ASP A 338 -16.76 -3.57 -17.71
N GLU A 339 -16.54 -2.44 -18.40
CA GLU A 339 -15.23 -2.02 -18.92
C GLU A 339 -14.34 -1.33 -17.87
N PHE A 340 -14.91 -0.65 -16.86
CA PHE A 340 -14.13 0.22 -15.96
C PHE A 340 -14.22 -0.13 -14.47
N GLU A 341 -15.26 -0.81 -14.00
CA GLU A 341 -15.45 -1.12 -12.58
C GLU A 341 -14.86 -2.50 -12.22
N TYR A 342 -13.68 -2.50 -11.60
CA TYR A 342 -12.93 -3.69 -11.19
C TYR A 342 -12.87 -3.88 -9.67
N HIS A 343 -13.69 -3.14 -8.94
CA HIS A 343 -13.81 -3.17 -7.50
C HIS A 343 -12.52 -2.76 -6.76
N LEU A 344 -11.74 -1.87 -7.38
CA LEU A 344 -10.44 -1.46 -6.84
C LEU A 344 -10.59 -0.38 -5.78
N GLY A 345 -9.68 -0.42 -4.80
CA GLY A 345 -9.41 0.68 -3.90
C GLY A 345 -8.08 0.54 -3.19
N LEU A 346 -7.74 1.55 -2.40
CA LEU A 346 -6.41 1.69 -1.81
C LEU A 346 -6.44 1.56 -0.28
N ASP A 347 -5.40 0.97 0.29
CA ASP A 347 -5.09 1.06 1.72
C ASP A 347 -4.50 2.44 2.04
N TYR A 348 -5.35 3.47 1.99
CA TYR A 348 -5.00 4.85 2.30
C TYR A 348 -4.44 5.02 3.72
N THR A 349 -4.82 4.14 4.65
CA THR A 349 -4.41 4.20 6.05
C THR A 349 -3.09 3.48 6.33
N GLN A 350 -2.62 2.68 5.37
CA GLN A 350 -1.43 1.84 5.46
C GLN A 350 -1.48 0.90 6.67
N GLU A 351 -2.68 0.36 6.98
CA GLU A 351 -2.90 -0.55 8.10
C GLU A 351 -2.69 -2.02 7.72
N LEU A 352 -2.86 -2.35 6.44
CA LEU A 352 -2.55 -3.67 5.87
C LEU A 352 -1.12 -3.65 5.35
N PHE A 353 -0.82 -2.71 4.45
CA PHE A 353 0.42 -2.69 3.69
C PHE A 353 1.10 -1.34 3.82
N TYR A 354 2.33 -1.33 4.32
CA TYR A 354 3.12 -0.12 4.51
C TYR A 354 4.34 -0.07 3.56
N PRO A 355 4.20 0.56 2.38
CA PRO A 355 5.35 0.97 1.57
C PRO A 355 6.22 1.99 2.28
N THR A 356 7.50 1.67 2.43
CA THR A 356 8.51 2.57 3.01
C THR A 356 9.02 3.61 2.02
N CYS A 357 8.83 3.42 0.72
CA CYS A 357 9.10 4.43 -0.28
C CYS A 357 8.27 5.70 -0.01
N TYR A 358 8.92 6.87 -0.01
CA TYR A 358 8.31 8.15 0.36
C TYR A 358 7.84 8.27 1.83
N SER A 359 8.01 7.23 2.65
CA SER A 359 7.71 7.16 4.08
C SER A 359 8.93 6.73 4.89
N GLU A 360 10.12 7.17 4.47
CA GLU A 360 11.40 6.60 4.93
C GLU A 360 11.73 6.87 6.40
N ASP A 361 11.18 7.96 6.96
CA ASP A 361 11.53 8.48 8.29
C ASP A 361 10.33 8.54 9.25
N GLY A 362 9.17 8.00 8.84
CA GLY A 362 7.91 8.10 9.59
C GLY A 362 7.69 7.01 10.63
N GLY A 363 8.39 5.88 10.50
CA GLY A 363 8.17 4.70 11.34
C GLY A 363 9.42 3.94 11.74
N TYR A 364 9.28 3.15 12.81
CA TYR A 364 10.35 2.36 13.42
C TYR A 364 9.80 1.19 14.25
N PHE A 365 10.65 0.22 14.58
CA PHE A 365 10.31 -0.91 15.46
C PHE A 365 10.43 -0.53 16.95
N VAL A 366 9.34 -0.63 17.70
CA VAL A 366 9.25 -0.21 19.11
C VAL A 366 8.22 -1.04 19.86
N SER A 367 8.51 -1.34 21.14
CA SER A 367 7.50 -1.86 22.07
C SER A 367 6.57 -0.73 22.47
N VAL A 368 5.28 -0.90 22.17
CA VAL A 368 4.25 0.13 22.38
C VAL A 368 4.03 0.39 23.89
N ASP A 369 4.24 -0.62 24.73
CA ASP A 369 4.13 -0.51 26.19
C ASP A 369 5.39 0.08 26.85
N ASN A 370 6.42 0.44 26.06
CA ASN A 370 7.61 1.14 26.53
C ASN A 370 7.50 2.65 26.24
N PRO A 371 6.94 3.46 27.16
CA PRO A 371 6.69 4.89 26.91
C PRO A 371 7.97 5.69 26.66
N VAL A 372 9.10 5.30 27.27
CA VAL A 372 10.38 6.00 27.10
C VAL A 372 10.92 5.83 25.68
N THR A 373 10.90 4.60 25.16
CA THR A 373 11.35 4.33 23.79
C THR A 373 10.38 4.93 22.78
N LEU A 374 9.07 4.82 23.05
CA LEU A 374 8.03 5.40 22.22
C LEU A 374 8.17 6.92 22.11
N GLU A 375 8.38 7.61 23.22
CA GLU A 375 8.61 9.07 23.23
C GLU A 375 9.85 9.47 22.43
N LYS A 376 10.96 8.76 22.62
CA LYS A 376 12.20 9.00 21.88
C LYS A 376 12.00 8.82 20.37
N GLN A 377 11.48 7.67 19.93
CA GLN A 377 11.36 7.36 18.50
C GLN A 377 10.30 8.23 17.82
N SER A 378 9.19 8.51 18.50
CA SER A 378 8.19 9.48 18.03
C SER A 378 8.81 10.88 17.84
N GLY A 379 9.60 11.33 18.81
CA GLY A 379 10.32 12.60 18.71
C GLY A 379 11.32 12.65 17.54
N GLU A 380 12.07 11.57 17.30
CA GLU A 380 12.99 11.43 16.15
C GLU A 380 12.25 11.48 14.80
N ALA A 381 11.03 10.96 14.72
CA ALA A 381 10.16 11.05 13.55
C ALA A 381 9.51 12.45 13.36
N GLY A 382 9.65 13.33 14.37
CA GLY A 382 9.07 14.68 14.39
C GLY A 382 7.66 14.77 14.96
N VAL A 383 7.24 13.78 15.75
CA VAL A 383 5.92 13.72 16.39
C VAL A 383 6.07 13.82 17.91
N SER A 384 5.61 14.92 18.48
CA SER A 384 5.67 15.16 19.93
C SER A 384 4.47 16.01 20.39
N PRO A 385 3.64 15.53 21.32
CA PRO A 385 3.78 14.28 22.07
C PRO A 385 3.49 13.02 21.22
N PRO A 386 3.88 11.82 21.68
CA PRO A 386 3.53 10.57 21.03
C PRO A 386 2.02 10.41 20.83
N ARG A 387 1.63 9.96 19.64
CA ARG A 387 0.22 9.79 19.25
C ARG A 387 -0.30 8.39 19.49
N ILE A 388 0.59 7.39 19.51
CA ILE A 388 0.25 5.99 19.77
C ILE A 388 -0.07 5.85 21.26
N ARG A 389 -1.24 5.29 21.59
CA ARG A 389 -1.76 5.21 22.97
C ARG A 389 -1.85 3.79 23.53
N GLY A 390 -1.39 2.79 22.79
CA GLY A 390 -1.49 1.39 23.15
C GLY A 390 -1.62 0.51 21.91
N VAL A 391 -1.70 -0.79 22.15
CA VAL A 391 -1.94 -1.80 21.11
C VAL A 391 -3.41 -1.72 20.65
N PRO A 392 -3.68 -1.61 19.34
CA PRO A 392 -5.03 -1.73 18.79
C PRO A 392 -5.74 -3.02 19.20
N ALA A 393 -7.07 -2.97 19.36
CA ALA A 393 -7.85 -4.10 19.88
C ALA A 393 -7.73 -5.37 19.03
N ASP A 394 -7.75 -5.22 17.71
CA ASP A 394 -7.58 -6.32 16.74
C ASP A 394 -6.23 -7.03 16.89
N ILE A 395 -5.16 -6.29 17.24
CA ILE A 395 -3.85 -6.87 17.54
C ILE A 395 -3.86 -7.50 18.93
N TYR A 396 -4.37 -6.79 19.94
CA TYR A 396 -4.41 -7.26 21.32
C TYR A 396 -5.15 -8.60 21.47
N GLU A 397 -6.25 -8.77 20.75
CA GLU A 397 -7.08 -9.98 20.75
C GLU A 397 -6.52 -11.11 19.87
N ALA A 398 -5.55 -10.82 19.00
CA ALA A 398 -4.98 -11.83 18.12
C ALA A 398 -4.05 -12.79 18.85
N ASP A 399 -4.17 -14.08 18.54
CA ASP A 399 -3.28 -15.12 19.04
C ASP A 399 -1.81 -14.75 18.79
N ASN A 400 -1.03 -14.65 19.86
CA ASN A 400 0.41 -14.41 19.75
C ASN A 400 1.13 -15.74 19.43
N PRO A 401 1.86 -15.86 18.29
CA PRO A 401 2.59 -17.08 17.95
C PRO A 401 3.61 -17.51 19.02
N LEU A 402 4.14 -16.58 19.83
CA LEU A 402 5.07 -16.91 20.92
C LEU A 402 4.45 -17.83 21.97
N SER A 403 3.13 -17.78 22.18
CA SER A 403 2.42 -18.65 23.12
C SER A 403 2.55 -20.15 22.79
N LYS A 404 2.88 -20.48 21.53
CA LYS A 404 3.11 -21.85 21.07
C LYS A 404 4.50 -22.38 21.43
N LEU A 405 5.42 -21.52 21.88
CA LEU A 405 6.77 -21.90 22.26
C LEU A 405 6.80 -22.42 23.70
N VAL A 406 6.89 -23.75 23.87
CA VAL A 406 6.79 -24.40 25.19
C VAL A 406 7.93 -23.99 26.16
N GLU A 407 9.15 -23.87 25.63
CA GLU A 407 10.37 -23.65 26.42
C GLU A 407 10.88 -22.19 26.40
N ALA A 408 10.20 -21.27 25.71
CA ALA A 408 10.63 -19.87 25.66
C ALA A 408 10.20 -19.13 26.95
N SER A 409 11.15 -18.42 27.58
CA SER A 409 10.85 -17.48 28.68
C SER A 409 9.88 -16.37 28.26
N ASP A 410 9.86 -16.08 26.97
CA ASP A 410 9.15 -14.96 26.35
C ASP A 410 7.81 -15.36 25.75
N LYS A 411 7.33 -16.59 25.98
CA LYS A 411 6.05 -17.08 25.48
C LYS A 411 4.84 -16.32 26.00
N ASP A 412 5.00 -15.68 27.16
CA ASP A 412 3.97 -14.90 27.85
C ASP A 412 4.03 -13.40 27.49
N LEU A 413 4.95 -12.99 26.60
CA LEU A 413 5.00 -11.61 26.11
C LEU A 413 3.71 -11.26 25.38
N THR A 414 3.17 -10.09 25.69
CA THR A 414 2.03 -9.51 24.99
C THR A 414 2.48 -8.76 23.73
N TRP A 415 1.52 -8.43 22.86
CA TRP A 415 1.79 -7.62 21.66
C TRP A 415 2.36 -6.23 21.96
N GLY A 416 2.11 -5.68 23.15
CA GLY A 416 2.64 -4.37 23.54
C GLY A 416 4.10 -4.40 23.98
N GLU A 417 4.57 -5.56 24.43
CA GLU A 417 5.94 -5.77 24.92
C GLU A 417 6.93 -6.11 23.80
N VAL A 418 6.46 -6.62 22.67
CA VAL A 418 7.30 -6.94 21.52
C VAL A 418 7.52 -5.71 20.61
N PRO A 419 8.66 -5.63 19.90
CA PRO A 419 8.93 -4.50 19.01
C PRO A 419 8.10 -4.60 17.71
N LEU A 420 7.07 -3.75 17.59
CA LEU A 420 6.27 -3.62 16.38
C LEU A 420 6.75 -2.42 15.56
N TYR A 421 6.83 -2.56 14.25
CA TYR A 421 6.92 -1.43 13.35
C TYR A 421 5.65 -0.61 13.45
N VAL A 422 5.81 0.69 13.73
CA VAL A 422 4.73 1.65 13.84
C VAL A 422 5.06 2.90 13.04
N ASP A 423 4.06 3.51 12.40
CA ASP A 423 4.17 4.87 11.87
C ASP A 423 3.72 5.88 12.93
N PHE A 424 4.60 6.80 13.30
CA PHE A 424 4.33 7.74 14.39
C PHE A 424 3.36 8.85 14.00
N TRP A 425 3.18 9.14 12.71
CA TRP A 425 2.29 10.20 12.23
C TRP A 425 0.85 9.70 12.08
N THR A 426 0.66 8.55 11.43
CA THR A 426 -0.64 7.94 11.16
C THR A 426 -1.06 6.94 12.24
N THR A 427 -0.19 6.65 13.22
CA THR A 427 -0.42 5.64 14.27
C THR A 427 -0.63 4.22 13.75
N ALA A 428 -0.37 3.98 12.45
CA ALA A 428 -0.55 2.68 11.84
C ALA A 428 0.48 1.68 12.38
N ILE A 429 0.00 0.50 12.78
CA ILE A 429 0.81 -0.66 13.10
C ILE A 429 0.53 -1.69 12.00
N PRO A 430 1.22 -1.68 10.85
CA PRO A 430 0.82 -2.43 9.67
C PRO A 430 0.94 -3.94 9.82
N VAL A 431 0.16 -4.68 9.03
CA VAL A 431 0.27 -6.14 8.92
C VAL A 431 1.53 -6.54 8.17
N ALA A 432 1.88 -5.84 7.09
CA ALA A 432 3.08 -6.11 6.31
C ALA A 432 3.84 -4.82 5.98
N ILE A 433 5.16 -4.88 6.03
CA ILE A 433 6.05 -3.76 5.72
C ILE A 433 6.75 -4.04 4.40
N HIS A 434 6.60 -3.13 3.44
CA HIS A 434 7.25 -3.19 2.14
C HIS A 434 8.51 -2.29 2.16
N HIS A 435 9.67 -2.92 2.30
CA HIS A 435 11.01 -2.33 2.43
C HIS A 435 11.61 -1.82 1.10
N ASN A 436 10.79 -1.14 0.29
CA ASN A 436 11.15 -0.57 -1.01
C ASN A 436 11.74 0.87 -0.96
N ALA A 437 12.06 1.38 0.23
CA ALA A 437 12.78 2.64 0.37
C ALA A 437 14.14 2.58 -0.35
N TRP A 438 14.29 3.35 -1.43
CA TRP A 438 15.47 3.30 -2.30
C TRP A 438 16.45 4.47 -2.12
N ARG A 439 16.00 5.58 -1.53
CA ARG A 439 16.81 6.80 -1.37
C ARG A 439 17.88 6.61 -0.30
N ASN A 440 18.98 7.35 -0.41
CA ASN A 440 20.03 7.42 0.63
C ASN A 440 20.57 6.06 1.12
N GLY A 441 20.62 5.04 0.25
CA GLY A 441 21.12 3.71 0.62
C GLY A 441 20.17 2.86 1.47
N LEU A 442 18.90 3.27 1.60
CA LEU A 442 17.93 2.62 2.48
C LEU A 442 17.50 1.21 2.04
N LYS A 443 17.84 0.78 0.82
CA LYS A 443 17.68 -0.62 0.40
C LYS A 443 18.40 -1.61 1.34
N SER A 444 19.46 -1.16 2.01
CA SER A 444 20.20 -1.95 3.01
C SER A 444 19.38 -2.28 4.26
N ARG A 445 18.24 -1.60 4.50
CA ARG A 445 17.31 -1.95 5.59
C ARG A 445 16.79 -3.38 5.48
N ARG A 446 16.70 -3.94 4.26
CA ARG A 446 16.32 -5.35 4.04
C ARG A 446 17.27 -6.37 4.70
N SER A 447 18.47 -5.96 5.09
CA SER A 447 19.37 -6.80 5.89
C SER A 447 19.61 -6.23 7.28
N THR A 448 19.79 -4.90 7.39
CA THR A 448 20.15 -4.24 8.65
C THR A 448 18.99 -4.06 9.63
N TRP A 449 17.73 -4.25 9.19
CA TRP A 449 16.55 -4.19 10.06
C TRP A 449 15.89 -5.56 10.26
N TRP A 450 16.37 -6.61 9.61
CA TRP A 450 15.77 -7.94 9.72
C TRP A 450 15.74 -8.45 11.16
N ASP A 451 16.80 -8.16 11.92
CA ASP A 451 16.95 -8.50 13.34
C ASP A 451 16.12 -7.63 14.30
N LYS A 452 15.38 -6.65 13.78
CA LYS A 452 14.49 -5.78 14.56
C LYS A 452 13.06 -6.31 14.61
N THR A 453 12.70 -7.26 13.74
CA THR A 453 11.37 -7.85 13.79
C THR A 453 11.21 -8.65 15.07
N TRP A 454 10.03 -8.60 15.68
CA TRP A 454 9.80 -9.23 16.98
C TRP A 454 10.01 -10.74 16.97
N PHE A 455 9.76 -11.40 15.83
CA PHE A 455 9.89 -12.84 15.71
C PHE A 455 11.33 -13.28 15.44
N PHE A 456 12.24 -12.37 15.07
CA PHE A 456 13.60 -12.73 14.68
C PHE A 456 14.33 -13.59 15.72
N PRO A 457 14.34 -13.24 17.04
CA PRO A 457 15.01 -14.04 18.06
C PRO A 457 14.43 -15.46 18.22
N TYR A 458 13.19 -15.66 17.77
CA TYR A 458 12.43 -16.90 17.94
C TYR A 458 12.17 -17.60 16.60
N LEU A 459 12.70 -17.05 15.50
CA LEU A 459 12.24 -17.37 14.15
C LEU A 459 12.34 -18.86 13.86
N ARG A 460 13.50 -19.46 14.14
CA ARG A 460 13.71 -20.90 13.96
C ARG A 460 12.70 -21.72 14.74
N ASN A 461 12.53 -21.45 16.03
CA ASN A 461 11.61 -22.19 16.89
C ASN A 461 10.15 -22.04 16.43
N LEU A 462 9.77 -20.84 15.96
CA LEU A 462 8.44 -20.61 15.38
C LEU A 462 8.25 -21.45 14.10
N LEU A 463 9.24 -21.48 13.21
CA LEU A 463 9.18 -22.30 12.01
C LEU A 463 9.11 -23.80 12.36
N GLU A 464 9.93 -24.30 13.29
CA GLU A 464 9.91 -25.70 13.76
C GLU A 464 8.53 -26.09 14.31
N VAL A 465 7.89 -25.22 15.09
CA VAL A 465 6.54 -25.44 15.61
C VAL A 465 5.51 -25.52 14.48
N GLN A 466 5.62 -24.65 13.48
CA GLN A 466 4.69 -24.61 12.34
C GLN A 466 4.88 -25.82 11.42
N MET A 467 6.12 -26.31 11.28
CA MET A 467 6.43 -27.54 10.54
C MET A 467 5.82 -28.80 11.16
N GLN A 468 5.64 -28.80 12.48
CA GLN A 468 4.99 -29.89 13.21
C GLN A 468 3.46 -29.74 13.27
N HIS A 469 2.94 -28.56 12.92
CA HIS A 469 1.53 -28.25 13.03
C HIS A 469 0.78 -28.66 11.75
N ASN A 470 -0.13 -29.63 11.87
CA ASN A 470 -1.10 -29.91 10.81
C ASN A 470 -2.23 -28.86 10.89
N SER A 471 -2.22 -27.89 9.98
CA SER A 471 -3.17 -26.77 10.00
C SER A 471 -4.49 -27.11 9.31
N THR A 472 -5.30 -27.95 9.95
CA THR A 472 -6.72 -28.12 9.60
C THR A 472 -7.61 -27.03 10.21
N THR A 473 -7.00 -26.13 10.97
CA THR A 473 -7.68 -25.10 11.75
C THR A 473 -7.96 -23.88 10.88
N SER A 474 -9.13 -23.25 11.08
CA SER A 474 -9.44 -21.97 10.46
C SER A 474 -8.42 -20.90 10.85
N LEU A 475 -8.05 -20.03 9.90
CA LEU A 475 -7.23 -18.84 10.15
C LEU A 475 -8.00 -17.81 10.97
N THR A 476 -9.31 -17.71 10.74
CA THR A 476 -10.25 -16.89 11.51
C THR A 476 -11.70 -17.24 11.15
N THR A 477 -12.60 -17.01 12.10
CA THR A 477 -14.04 -17.07 11.88
C THR A 477 -14.62 -15.70 12.18
N LEU A 478 -15.32 -15.11 11.21
CA LEU A 478 -15.95 -13.80 11.34
C LEU A 478 -17.47 -13.93 11.40
N ASP A 479 -18.12 -13.10 12.21
CA ASP A 479 -19.57 -12.96 12.18
C ASP A 479 -20.01 -12.42 10.82
N ALA A 480 -21.06 -13.01 10.24
CA ALA A 480 -21.50 -12.68 8.89
C ALA A 480 -23.03 -12.62 8.79
N ARG A 481 -23.53 -12.09 7.68
CA ARG A 481 -24.95 -12.04 7.37
C ARG A 481 -25.47 -13.46 7.31
N ASN A 482 -26.39 -13.77 8.22
CA ASN A 482 -27.05 -15.08 8.34
C ASN A 482 -26.11 -16.25 8.69
N GLY A 483 -25.03 -16.01 9.44
CA GLY A 483 -24.16 -17.09 9.92
C GLY A 483 -22.77 -16.59 10.28
N SER A 484 -21.76 -17.39 9.92
CA SER A 484 -20.34 -17.05 10.07
C SER A 484 -19.61 -17.27 8.75
N LEU A 485 -18.52 -16.54 8.56
CA LEU A 485 -17.55 -16.78 7.51
C LEU A 485 -16.33 -17.48 8.12
N GLU A 486 -16.10 -18.74 7.76
CA GLU A 486 -14.90 -19.47 8.14
C GLU A 486 -13.84 -19.35 7.04
N ILE A 487 -12.64 -18.90 7.39
CA ILE A 487 -11.53 -18.74 6.43
C ILE A 487 -10.45 -19.76 6.73
N LYS A 488 -10.06 -20.56 5.73
CA LYS A 488 -9.11 -21.68 5.88
C LYS A 488 -7.84 -21.44 5.08
N PRO A 489 -6.70 -21.98 5.55
CA PRO A 489 -5.46 -21.97 4.77
C PRO A 489 -5.60 -22.82 3.50
N TYR A 490 -5.27 -22.26 2.34
CA TYR A 490 -5.12 -23.03 1.11
C TYR A 490 -3.97 -24.04 1.26
N HIS A 491 -4.22 -25.32 0.97
CA HIS A 491 -3.30 -26.44 1.22
C HIS A 491 -2.85 -26.64 2.68
N GLY A 492 -3.66 -26.23 3.67
CA GLY A 492 -3.34 -26.39 5.09
C GLY A 492 -3.40 -27.83 5.64
N GLU A 493 -4.10 -28.73 4.94
CA GLU A 493 -4.18 -30.13 5.36
C GLU A 493 -2.95 -30.96 4.95
N GLY A 494 -2.62 -31.95 5.79
CA GLY A 494 -1.54 -32.91 5.53
C GLY A 494 -0.17 -32.41 5.96
N GLU A 495 0.87 -32.89 5.28
CA GLU A 495 2.27 -32.54 5.56
C GLU A 495 2.52 -31.04 5.32
N PHE A 496 3.37 -30.47 6.18
CA PHE A 496 3.85 -29.09 6.05
C PHE A 496 4.54 -28.88 4.70
N LYS A 497 4.31 -27.69 4.13
CA LYS A 497 4.90 -27.29 2.85
C LYS A 497 5.55 -25.93 3.07
N THR A 498 6.82 -25.78 2.69
CA THR A 498 7.51 -24.49 2.79
C THR A 498 6.86 -23.46 1.86
N SER A 499 6.61 -23.89 0.63
CA SER A 499 5.89 -23.16 -0.40
C SER A 499 5.44 -24.13 -1.51
N LEU A 500 4.62 -23.65 -2.44
CA LEU A 500 4.15 -24.38 -3.60
C LEU A 500 4.65 -23.69 -4.88
N LEU A 501 5.33 -24.41 -5.76
CA LEU A 501 5.77 -23.90 -7.06
C LEU A 501 4.67 -24.10 -8.10
N PHE A 502 4.14 -23.01 -8.65
CA PHE A 502 3.23 -23.04 -9.79
C PHE A 502 4.01 -22.98 -11.10
N GLY A 503 3.80 -23.98 -11.96
CA GLY A 503 4.47 -24.03 -13.26
C GLY A 503 3.94 -25.13 -14.16
N LYS A 504 4.42 -25.16 -15.41
CA LYS A 504 4.11 -26.26 -16.33
C LYS A 504 4.95 -27.49 -16.01
N ASN A 505 4.32 -28.64 -16.01
CA ASN A 505 4.98 -29.93 -16.01
C ASN A 505 5.81 -30.08 -17.29
N LYS A 506 7.04 -30.61 -17.19
CA LYS A 506 7.95 -30.71 -18.35
C LYS A 506 7.46 -31.69 -19.40
N GLU A 507 6.78 -32.75 -18.99
CA GLU A 507 6.32 -33.86 -19.83
C GLU A 507 4.91 -33.61 -20.36
N THR A 508 3.95 -33.38 -19.46
CA THR A 508 2.53 -33.23 -19.84
C THR A 508 2.19 -31.83 -20.35
N LYS A 509 3.05 -30.84 -20.10
CA LYS A 509 2.82 -29.41 -20.37
C LYS A 509 1.61 -28.79 -19.63
N SER A 510 0.93 -29.56 -18.78
CA SER A 510 -0.16 -29.07 -17.92
C SER A 510 0.39 -28.20 -16.80
N TRP A 511 -0.41 -27.24 -16.35
CA TRP A 511 -0.12 -26.48 -15.14
C TRP A 511 -0.32 -27.35 -13.90
N GLU A 512 0.56 -27.21 -12.92
CA GLU A 512 0.52 -27.95 -11.66
C GLU A 512 1.12 -27.13 -10.51
N LEU A 513 0.78 -27.52 -9.28
CA LEU A 513 1.45 -27.10 -8.06
C LEU A 513 2.38 -28.20 -7.55
N ARG A 514 3.57 -27.82 -7.11
CA ARG A 514 4.57 -28.74 -6.52
C ARG A 514 5.11 -28.18 -5.21
N ALA A 515 5.01 -28.95 -4.13
CA ALA A 515 5.64 -28.59 -2.88
C ALA A 515 7.17 -28.49 -3.02
N THR A 516 7.78 -27.63 -2.23
CA THR A 516 9.23 -27.44 -2.20
C THR A 516 9.74 -27.21 -0.77
N ASP A 517 11.06 -27.23 -0.62
CA ASP A 517 11.79 -27.14 0.65
C ASP A 517 12.48 -25.77 0.81
N TRP A 518 13.01 -25.52 2.01
CA TRP A 518 13.72 -24.30 2.35
C TRP A 518 14.94 -24.08 1.46
N ASP A 519 15.76 -25.10 1.21
CA ASP A 519 16.98 -24.95 0.40
C ASP A 519 16.66 -24.53 -1.03
N THR A 520 15.56 -25.03 -1.61
CA THR A 520 15.15 -24.66 -2.97
C THR A 520 14.80 -23.18 -3.09
N VAL A 521 14.17 -22.58 -2.08
CA VAL A 521 13.69 -21.18 -2.15
C VAL A 521 14.66 -20.17 -1.51
N CYS A 522 15.48 -20.61 -0.58
CA CYS A 522 16.36 -19.74 0.20
C CYS A 522 17.76 -19.60 -0.39
N SER A 523 18.31 -20.64 -1.01
CA SER A 523 19.71 -20.65 -1.45
C SER A 523 20.00 -19.56 -2.48
N ASN A 524 21.15 -18.90 -2.39
CA ASN A 524 21.61 -17.99 -3.42
C ASN A 524 21.78 -18.74 -4.76
N SER A 525 21.31 -18.13 -5.85
CA SER A 525 21.45 -18.69 -7.20
C SER A 525 22.92 -18.86 -7.62
N ASN A 526 23.84 -18.08 -7.03
CA ASN A 526 25.28 -18.27 -7.14
C ASN A 526 25.77 -19.24 -6.06
N THR A 527 26.07 -20.48 -6.46
CA THR A 527 26.51 -21.55 -5.56
C THR A 527 27.84 -21.28 -4.85
N THR A 528 28.73 -20.47 -5.43
CA THR A 528 29.99 -20.09 -4.77
C THR A 528 29.72 -19.09 -3.65
N ALA A 529 28.87 -18.09 -3.93
CA ALA A 529 28.45 -17.12 -2.91
C ALA A 529 27.65 -17.81 -1.79
N GLU A 530 26.78 -18.77 -2.13
CA GLU A 530 26.03 -19.55 -1.13
C GLU A 530 26.94 -20.41 -0.24
N ALA A 531 28.00 -21.00 -0.80
CA ALA A 531 28.96 -21.78 -0.01
C ALA A 531 29.77 -20.91 0.96
N GLU A 532 30.00 -19.64 0.62
CA GLU A 532 30.70 -18.67 1.48
C GLU A 532 29.79 -18.03 2.53
N ALA A 533 28.53 -17.76 2.17
CA ALA A 533 27.52 -17.14 3.03
C ALA A 533 26.16 -17.86 2.84
N PRO A 534 25.96 -18.99 3.53
CA PRO A 534 24.72 -19.76 3.41
C PRO A 534 23.49 -18.97 3.86
N TRP A 535 22.34 -19.27 3.28
CA TRP A 535 21.09 -18.54 3.53
C TRP A 535 20.69 -18.51 5.00
N TYR A 536 20.95 -19.59 5.74
CA TYR A 536 20.61 -19.68 7.16
C TYR A 536 21.43 -18.73 8.03
N ASP A 537 22.65 -18.37 7.60
CA ASP A 537 23.48 -17.41 8.32
C ASP A 537 22.98 -15.98 8.16
N GLU A 538 22.31 -15.65 7.04
CA GLU A 538 21.65 -14.35 6.86
C GLU A 538 20.25 -14.31 7.49
N VAL A 539 19.50 -15.40 7.44
CA VAL A 539 18.09 -15.46 7.87
C VAL A 539 17.95 -15.67 9.37
N PHE A 540 18.70 -16.60 9.97
CA PHE A 540 18.60 -16.91 11.41
C PHE A 540 19.66 -16.19 12.25
N ARG A 541 20.88 -16.02 11.70
CA ARG A 541 22.05 -15.43 12.39
C ARG A 541 22.32 -16.04 13.78
N ASP A 542 22.00 -17.33 13.95
CA ASP A 542 22.10 -18.04 15.23
C ASP A 542 23.24 -19.07 15.27
N GLY A 543 23.94 -19.27 14.15
CA GLY A 543 25.04 -20.24 14.03
C GLY A 543 24.60 -21.71 14.11
N ARG A 544 23.30 -22.00 13.98
CA ARG A 544 22.75 -23.37 14.09
C ARG A 544 22.61 -24.11 12.76
N GLY A 545 22.91 -23.47 11.63
CA GLY A 545 22.84 -24.10 10.31
C GLY A 545 21.42 -24.13 9.72
N THR A 546 21.14 -25.13 8.89
CA THR A 546 19.81 -25.34 8.28
C THR A 546 18.73 -25.61 9.33
N ILE A 547 17.46 -25.45 8.96
CA ILE A 547 16.31 -25.79 9.80
C ILE A 547 15.94 -27.28 9.73
#